data_AF-A0AAX3LJM1-F1
#
_entry.id   AF-A0AAX3LJM1-F1
#
_cell.length_a   1.000
_cell.length_b   1.000
_cell.length_c   1.000
_cell.angle_alpha   90.00
_cell.angle_beta   90.00
_cell.angle_gamma   90.00
#
_symmetry.space_group_name_H-M   'P 1'
#
loop_
_entity.id
_entity.type
_entity.pdbx_description
1 polymer ?
#
loop_
_entity_poly.entity_id
_entity_poly.type
_entity_poly.pdbx_seq_one_letter_code
_entity_poly.pdbx_strand_id
1 'polypeptide(L)'
;MAPRHYTELFFLDEAVAFAAGHRPCAECRAADYRRFRACCDLPGPAADFDRQLHAERAVPRVFRQRRHGDVEAQDLPDGSFALDRDGQSGMLLGDALHPYAPEGYGAVQRRPQGRVTLLTPPSIVAAFRNGYRPQIALAEARG
;
A
#
# COMPACT_ATOMS: atom_id res chain seq x y z
N MET A 1 -18.75 -2.06 12.53
CA MET A 1 -19.26 -1.75 11.18
C MET A 1 -20.64 -2.37 11.04
N ALA A 2 -21.67 -1.57 10.73
CA ALA A 2 -23.01 -2.07 10.45
C ALA A 2 -23.07 -2.61 9.01
N PRO A 3 -23.78 -3.72 8.74
CA PRO A 3 -23.98 -4.20 7.37
C PRO A 3 -24.68 -3.12 6.52
N ARG A 4 -24.30 -2.99 5.24
CA ARG A 4 -24.93 -2.07 4.25
C ARG A 4 -24.73 -0.56 4.50
N HIS A 5 -23.76 -0.17 5.31
CA HIS A 5 -23.40 1.23 5.49
C HIS A 5 -21.99 1.52 4.96
N TYR A 6 -21.88 2.60 4.16
CA TYR A 6 -20.61 3.15 3.72
C TYR A 6 -19.88 3.77 4.92
N THR A 7 -18.58 3.52 5.04
CA THR A 7 -17.70 4.21 5.99
C THR A 7 -16.58 4.84 5.19
N GLU A 8 -16.54 6.17 5.19
CA GLU A 8 -15.46 6.93 4.57
C GLU A 8 -14.19 6.75 5.39
N LEU A 9 -13.14 6.23 4.73
CA LEU A 9 -11.78 6.24 5.24
C LEU A 9 -10.98 7.14 4.32
N PHE A 10 -10.60 8.30 4.84
CA PHE A 10 -9.76 9.25 4.13
C PHE A 10 -8.30 8.93 4.42
N PHE A 11 -7.57 8.56 3.39
CA PHE A 11 -6.11 8.43 3.41
C PHE A 11 -5.52 9.60 2.62
N LEU A 12 -4.27 9.96 2.92
CA LEU A 12 -3.54 10.98 2.17
C LEU A 12 -3.58 10.70 0.66
N ASP A 13 -3.29 9.46 0.29
CA ASP A 13 -3.34 8.98 -1.08
C ASP A 13 -3.57 7.46 -1.12
N GLU A 14 -3.44 6.90 -2.32
CA GLU A 14 -3.67 5.48 -2.53
C GLU A 14 -2.54 4.60 -2.01
N ALA A 15 -1.29 5.06 -2.05
CA ALA A 15 -0.15 4.30 -1.53
C ALA A 15 -0.28 4.09 -0.02
N VAL A 16 -0.73 5.12 0.72
CA VAL A 16 -1.05 5.01 2.16
C VAL A 16 -2.23 4.07 2.41
N ALA A 17 -3.30 4.17 1.60
CA ALA A 17 -4.45 3.27 1.72
C ALA A 17 -4.03 1.80 1.52
N PHE A 18 -3.18 1.54 0.52
CA PHE A 18 -2.64 0.23 0.25
C PHE A 18 -1.71 -0.28 1.36
N ALA A 19 -0.86 0.57 1.92
CA ALA A 19 -0.03 0.21 3.08
C ALA A 19 -0.89 -0.21 4.30
N ALA A 20 -2.05 0.44 4.48
CA ALA A 20 -3.04 0.07 5.48
C ALA A 20 -3.87 -1.18 5.10
N GLY A 21 -3.68 -1.71 3.89
CA GLY A 21 -4.34 -2.89 3.34
C GLY A 21 -5.75 -2.66 2.83
N HIS A 22 -6.04 -1.44 2.36
CA HIS A 22 -7.28 -1.09 1.70
C HIS A 22 -7.11 -1.08 0.17
N ARG A 23 -8.07 -1.67 -0.54
CA ARG A 23 -8.21 -1.56 -2.00
C ARG A 23 -9.14 -0.40 -2.38
N PRO A 24 -9.17 0.02 -3.67
CA PRO A 24 -10.16 0.97 -4.12
C PRO A 24 -11.59 0.49 -3.84
N CYS A 25 -12.47 1.42 -3.47
CA CYS A 25 -13.87 1.14 -3.23
C CYS A 25 -14.58 0.81 -4.56
N ALA A 26 -15.38 -0.26 -4.56
CA ALA A 26 -16.11 -0.68 -5.76
C ALA A 26 -17.29 0.24 -6.12
N GLU A 27 -17.72 1.09 -5.18
CA GLU A 27 -18.84 2.02 -5.36
C GLU A 27 -18.33 3.42 -5.77
N CYS A 28 -17.63 4.14 -4.86
CA CYS A 28 -17.19 5.51 -5.12
C CYS A 28 -15.96 5.61 -6.05
N ARG A 29 -15.14 4.56 -6.16
CA ARG A 29 -13.94 4.51 -7.02
C ARG A 29 -14.01 3.33 -8.00
N ALA A 30 -15.20 3.09 -8.58
CA ALA A 30 -15.49 1.92 -9.41
C ALA A 30 -14.50 1.73 -10.58
N ALA A 31 -14.06 2.81 -11.23
CA ALA A 31 -13.08 2.74 -12.32
C ALA A 31 -11.71 2.25 -11.81
N ASP A 32 -11.22 2.84 -10.73
CA ASP A 32 -9.95 2.45 -10.09
C ASP A 32 -10.02 1.01 -9.57
N TYR A 33 -11.15 0.62 -8.96
CA TYR A 33 -11.39 -0.75 -8.51
C TYR A 33 -11.30 -1.76 -9.66
N ARG A 34 -11.90 -1.47 -10.83
CA ARG A 34 -11.81 -2.36 -12.00
C ARG A 34 -10.37 -2.48 -12.51
N ARG A 35 -9.63 -1.36 -12.62
CA ARG A 35 -8.21 -1.39 -13.03
C ARG A 35 -7.36 -2.17 -12.04
N PHE A 36 -7.57 -1.93 -10.75
CA PHE A 36 -6.89 -2.66 -9.69
C PHE A 36 -7.18 -4.15 -9.78
N ARG A 37 -8.46 -4.53 -9.92
CA ARG A 37 -8.86 -5.94 -10.03
C ARG A 37 -8.28 -6.63 -11.25
N ALA A 38 -8.16 -5.94 -12.38
CA ALA A 38 -7.54 -6.47 -13.60
C ALA A 38 -6.05 -6.79 -13.41
N CYS A 39 -5.38 -6.17 -12.44
CA CYS A 39 -3.98 -6.45 -12.10
C CYS A 39 -3.84 -7.49 -10.97
N CYS A 40 -4.94 -7.94 -10.35
CA CYS A 40 -4.88 -8.94 -9.29
C CYS A 40 -5.02 -10.36 -9.85
N ASP A 41 -4.12 -11.26 -9.46
CA ASP A 41 -4.19 -12.70 -9.79
C ASP A 41 -5.16 -13.49 -8.89
N LEU A 42 -6.16 -12.82 -8.30
CA LEU A 42 -7.11 -13.40 -7.37
C LEU A 42 -8.53 -13.41 -7.96
N PRO A 43 -8.97 -14.55 -8.54
CA PRO A 43 -10.34 -14.70 -9.03
C PRO A 43 -11.34 -14.71 -7.86
N GLY A 44 -12.63 -14.52 -8.16
CA GLY A 44 -13.71 -14.62 -7.18
C GLY A 44 -14.26 -13.27 -6.69
N PRO A 45 -15.14 -13.28 -5.68
CA PRO A 45 -15.81 -12.07 -5.19
C PRO A 45 -14.84 -11.11 -4.46
N ALA A 46 -15.27 -9.86 -4.32
CA ALA A 46 -14.52 -8.84 -3.57
C ALA A 46 -14.25 -9.26 -2.11
N ALA A 47 -15.20 -9.97 -1.49
CA ALA A 47 -15.09 -10.41 -0.10
C ALA A 47 -13.95 -11.39 0.17
N ASP A 48 -13.60 -12.25 -0.79
CA ASP A 48 -12.47 -13.18 -0.64
C ASP A 48 -11.14 -12.42 -0.71
N PHE A 49 -11.07 -11.43 -1.60
CA PHE A 49 -9.92 -10.54 -1.67
C PHE A 49 -9.77 -9.68 -0.41
N ASP A 50 -10.88 -9.16 0.13
CA ASP A 50 -10.86 -8.40 1.39
C ASP A 50 -10.40 -9.28 2.57
N ARG A 51 -10.74 -10.57 2.57
CA ARG A 51 -10.26 -11.55 3.56
C ARG A 51 -8.76 -11.79 3.43
N GLN A 52 -8.25 -11.93 2.20
CA GLN A 52 -6.83 -12.04 1.92
C GLN A 52 -6.06 -10.80 2.41
N LEU A 53 -6.50 -9.61 2.01
CA LEU A 53 -5.88 -8.35 2.46
C LEU A 53 -5.93 -8.20 3.98
N HIS A 54 -7.03 -8.61 4.63
CA HIS A 54 -7.11 -8.60 6.08
C HIS A 54 -6.07 -9.54 6.72
N ALA A 55 -5.90 -10.76 6.20
CA ALA A 55 -4.91 -11.70 6.68
C ALA A 55 -3.47 -11.21 6.46
N GLU A 56 -3.21 -10.51 5.35
CA GLU A 56 -1.91 -9.94 5.01
C GLU A 56 -1.57 -8.68 5.81
N ARG A 57 -2.57 -7.93 6.29
CA ARG A 57 -2.36 -6.65 7.00
C ARG A 57 -2.48 -6.73 8.52
N ALA A 58 -3.18 -7.73 9.07
CA ALA A 58 -3.50 -7.78 10.51
C ALA A 58 -2.95 -9.04 11.18
N VAL A 59 -2.40 -8.86 12.38
CA VAL A 59 -2.08 -9.97 13.28
C VAL A 59 -3.30 -10.22 14.18
N PRO A 60 -3.93 -11.41 14.12
CA PRO A 60 -5.14 -11.69 14.88
C PRO A 60 -4.93 -11.51 16.38
N ARG A 61 -5.88 -10.86 17.06
CA ARG A 61 -5.95 -10.71 18.53
C ARG A 61 -4.86 -9.86 19.20
N VAL A 62 -3.99 -9.18 18.44
CA VAL A 62 -2.91 -8.35 19.00
C VAL A 62 -2.87 -6.89 18.53
N PHE A 63 -3.91 -6.43 17.80
CA PHE A 63 -4.02 -5.05 17.28
C PHE A 63 -2.72 -4.53 16.62
N ARG A 64 -1.99 -5.42 15.93
CA ARG A 64 -0.74 -5.10 15.23
C ARG A 64 -0.91 -5.30 13.74
N GLN A 65 -0.25 -4.43 12.97
CA GLN A 65 -0.07 -4.64 11.55
C GLN A 65 0.83 -5.85 11.31
N ARG A 66 0.44 -6.73 10.41
CA ARG A 66 1.32 -7.79 9.91
C ARG A 66 2.34 -7.15 8.98
N ARG A 67 3.61 -7.45 9.23
CA ARG A 67 4.75 -6.94 8.49
C ARG A 67 5.47 -8.10 7.82
N HIS A 68 5.95 -7.88 6.60
CA HIS A 68 6.59 -8.92 5.79
C HIS A 68 8.09 -8.60 5.71
N GLY A 69 8.87 -9.21 6.61
CA GLY A 69 10.30 -8.95 6.74
C GLY A 69 11.13 -9.56 5.60
N ASP A 70 12.41 -9.21 5.58
CA ASP A 70 13.44 -9.84 4.73
C ASP A 70 13.19 -9.73 3.21
N VAL A 71 12.59 -8.62 2.77
CA VAL A 71 12.40 -8.34 1.34
C VAL A 71 13.49 -7.39 0.85
N GLU A 72 14.10 -7.69 -0.30
CA GLU A 72 15.07 -6.80 -0.92
C GLU A 72 14.38 -5.52 -1.39
N ALA A 73 14.84 -4.36 -0.91
CA ALA A 73 14.23 -3.09 -1.24
C ALA A 73 14.25 -2.82 -2.76
N GLN A 74 15.22 -3.36 -3.50
CA GLN A 74 15.40 -3.15 -4.93
C GLN A 74 14.31 -3.88 -5.75
N ASP A 75 13.71 -4.93 -5.20
CA ASP A 75 12.70 -5.76 -5.88
C ASP A 75 11.27 -5.25 -5.67
N LEU A 76 11.11 -4.21 -4.86
CA LEU A 76 9.81 -3.63 -4.54
C LEU A 76 9.39 -2.62 -5.62
N PRO A 77 8.19 -2.76 -6.21
CA PRO A 77 7.69 -1.80 -7.19
C PRO A 77 7.36 -0.46 -6.53
N ASP A 78 7.29 0.58 -7.37
CA ASP A 78 6.85 1.91 -6.97
C ASP A 78 5.48 1.90 -6.29
N GLY A 79 5.32 2.75 -5.28
CA GLY A 79 4.14 2.82 -4.42
C GLY A 79 4.14 1.82 -3.26
N SER A 80 5.11 0.91 -3.19
CA SER A 80 5.27 0.02 -2.03
C SER A 80 5.72 0.79 -0.80
N PHE A 81 5.07 0.55 0.34
CA PHE A 81 5.52 1.05 1.63
C PHE A 81 6.45 0.05 2.31
N ALA A 82 7.56 0.53 2.82
CA ALA A 82 8.52 -0.24 3.60
C ALA A 82 8.93 0.50 4.87
N LEU A 83 9.45 -0.28 5.81
CA LEU A 83 10.18 0.17 6.98
C LEU A 83 11.65 -0.17 6.75
N ASP A 84 12.52 0.83 6.78
CA ASP A 84 13.97 0.61 6.70
C ASP A 84 14.54 0.07 8.01
N ARG A 85 15.88 -0.07 8.08
CA ARG A 85 16.58 -0.62 9.24
C ARG A 85 16.60 0.31 10.44
N ASP A 86 16.45 1.61 10.20
CA ASP A 86 16.43 2.65 11.24
C ASP A 86 15.00 2.87 11.79
N GLY A 87 14.00 2.17 11.22
CA GLY A 87 12.61 2.25 11.63
C GLY A 87 11.85 3.40 10.96
N GLN A 88 12.40 3.99 9.90
CA GLN A 88 11.68 4.97 9.10
C GLN A 88 10.74 4.25 8.13
N SER A 89 9.45 4.58 8.21
CA SER A 89 8.47 4.13 7.22
C SER A 89 8.35 5.13 6.09
N GLY A 90 8.17 4.63 4.87
CA GLY A 90 7.90 5.49 3.73
C GLY A 90 7.52 4.73 2.46
N MET A 91 7.06 5.50 1.48
CA MET A 91 6.74 5.01 0.15
C MET A 91 8.00 4.96 -0.70
N LEU A 92 8.20 3.86 -1.41
CA LEU A 92 9.27 3.70 -2.38
C LEU A 92 8.80 4.19 -3.76
N LEU A 93 9.58 5.05 -4.42
CA LEU A 93 9.31 5.56 -5.76
C LEU A 93 10.64 5.80 -6.49
N GLY A 94 10.91 5.02 -7.55
CA GLY A 94 12.20 5.01 -8.22
C GLY A 94 13.35 4.74 -7.23
N ASP A 95 14.39 5.57 -7.30
CA ASP A 95 15.55 5.51 -6.41
C ASP A 95 15.35 6.25 -5.07
N ALA A 96 14.11 6.62 -4.74
CA ALA A 96 13.76 7.37 -3.55
C ALA A 96 12.90 6.59 -2.54
N LEU A 97 13.10 6.92 -1.27
CA LEU A 97 12.17 6.70 -0.18
C LEU A 97 11.54 8.06 0.16
N HIS A 98 10.21 8.11 0.20
CA HIS A 98 9.44 9.24 0.69
C HIS A 98 8.96 8.92 2.10
N PRO A 99 9.64 9.43 3.15
CA PRO A 99 9.25 9.22 4.54
C PRO A 99 7.80 9.64 4.75
N TYR A 100 7.01 8.80 5.41
CA TYR A 100 5.60 9.10 5.68
C TYR A 100 5.42 9.49 7.15
N ALA A 101 4.68 10.58 7.35
CA ALA A 101 4.11 10.99 8.62
C ALA A 101 2.61 11.32 8.42
N PRO A 102 1.80 11.39 9.50
CA PRO A 102 0.38 11.75 9.39
C PRO A 102 0.13 13.09 8.66
N GLU A 103 1.08 14.02 8.71
CA GLU A 103 1.02 15.33 8.06
C GLU A 103 1.33 15.26 6.55
N GLY A 104 1.90 14.16 6.06
CA GLY A 104 2.27 14.00 4.66
C GLY A 104 3.60 13.29 4.45
N TYR A 105 4.10 13.35 3.21
CA TYR A 105 5.43 12.90 2.89
C TYR A 105 6.48 13.94 3.28
N GLY A 106 7.52 13.50 3.99
CA GLY A 106 8.66 14.31 4.39
C GLY A 106 9.72 14.46 3.29
N ALA A 107 10.86 15.02 3.68
CA ALA A 107 12.00 15.21 2.79
C ALA A 107 12.46 13.88 2.18
N VAL A 108 12.66 13.88 0.86
CA VAL A 108 13.06 12.69 0.10
C VAL A 108 14.39 12.16 0.60
N GLN A 109 14.45 10.85 0.80
CA GLN A 109 15.66 10.11 1.14
C GLN A 109 16.03 9.17 0.01
N ARG A 110 17.28 8.72 -0.01
CA ARG A 110 17.69 7.65 -0.94
C ARG A 110 16.93 6.37 -0.59
N ARG A 111 16.53 5.62 -1.62
CA ARG A 111 15.98 4.27 -1.44
C ARG A 111 16.93 3.44 -0.56
N PRO A 112 16.42 2.76 0.49
CA PRO A 112 17.25 1.91 1.33
C PRO A 112 17.88 0.78 0.51
N GLN A 113 19.08 0.36 0.93
CA GLN A 113 19.81 -0.74 0.31
C GLN A 113 19.62 -2.05 1.08
N GLY A 114 19.53 -3.15 0.34
CA GLY A 114 19.31 -4.49 0.88
C GLY A 114 17.94 -4.70 1.52
N ARG A 115 17.91 -5.59 2.52
CA ARG A 115 16.68 -6.03 3.18
C ARG A 115 15.97 -4.95 4.00
N VAL A 116 14.67 -4.86 3.79
CA VAL A 116 13.70 -4.01 4.49
C VAL A 116 12.50 -4.83 4.95
N THR A 117 11.64 -4.21 5.76
CA THR A 117 10.35 -4.79 6.13
C THR A 117 9.24 -4.18 5.29
N LEU A 118 8.55 -4.99 4.50
CA LEU A 118 7.43 -4.57 3.67
C LEU A 118 6.17 -4.37 4.52
N LEU A 119 5.51 -3.22 4.33
CA LEU A 119 4.26 -2.84 4.99
C LEU A 119 3.05 -2.99 4.05
N THR A 120 3.23 -2.77 2.75
CA THR A 120 2.18 -3.02 1.76
C THR A 120 1.89 -4.53 1.64
N PRO A 121 0.62 -4.97 1.71
CA PRO A 121 0.28 -6.38 1.57
C PRO A 121 0.82 -7.02 0.27
N PRO A 122 1.34 -8.26 0.32
CA PRO A 122 1.90 -8.95 -0.83
C PRO A 122 0.96 -9.02 -2.04
N SER A 123 -0.35 -9.19 -1.84
CA SER A 123 -1.33 -9.20 -2.93
C SER A 123 -1.42 -7.86 -3.67
N ILE A 124 -1.19 -6.75 -2.96
CA ILE A 124 -1.14 -5.41 -3.58
C ILE A 124 0.19 -5.21 -4.30
N VAL A 125 1.31 -5.67 -3.73
CA VAL A 125 2.61 -5.63 -4.40
C VAL A 125 2.57 -6.42 -5.72
N ALA A 126 1.89 -7.57 -5.74
CA ALA A 126 1.65 -8.32 -6.98
C ALA A 126 0.86 -7.49 -8.00
N ALA A 127 -0.20 -6.78 -7.58
CA ALA A 127 -0.95 -5.89 -8.46
C ALA A 127 -0.09 -4.75 -9.05
N PHE A 128 0.82 -4.17 -8.28
CA PHE A 128 1.76 -3.16 -8.78
C PHE A 128 2.72 -3.72 -9.84
N ARG A 129 3.23 -4.94 -9.62
CA ARG A 129 4.04 -5.68 -10.60
C ARG A 129 3.27 -5.96 -11.88
N ASN A 130 1.98 -6.25 -11.77
CA ASN A 130 1.06 -6.48 -12.88
C ASN A 130 0.54 -5.18 -13.55
N GLY A 131 1.14 -4.04 -13.25
CA GLY A 131 0.89 -2.79 -13.97
C GLY A 131 -0.05 -1.80 -13.27
N TYR A 132 -0.59 -2.13 -12.08
CA TYR A 132 -1.33 -1.13 -11.33
C TYR A 132 -0.38 -0.01 -10.88
N ARG A 133 -0.81 1.25 -11.05
CA ARG A 133 -0.05 2.42 -10.61
C ARG A 133 -0.88 3.18 -9.59
N PRO A 134 -0.44 3.26 -8.32
CA PRO A 134 -1.20 3.94 -7.29
C PRO A 134 -1.20 5.46 -7.52
N GLN A 135 -2.31 6.11 -7.16
CA GLN A 135 -2.36 7.58 -7.08
C GLN A 135 -1.56 8.04 -5.86
N ILE A 136 -0.58 8.91 -6.08
CA ILE A 136 0.38 9.36 -5.06
C ILE A 136 0.30 10.88 -4.92
N ALA A 137 0.15 11.36 -3.68
CA ALA A 137 0.04 12.79 -3.36
C ALA A 137 1.41 13.42 -3.06
N LEU A 138 2.35 13.31 -4.01
CA LEU A 138 3.56 14.11 -3.95
C LEU A 138 3.26 15.48 -4.56
N ALA A 139 3.57 16.55 -3.82
CA ALA A 139 3.62 17.87 -4.43
C ALA A 139 4.65 17.83 -5.56
N GLU A 140 4.25 18.15 -6.78
CA GLU A 140 5.22 18.45 -7.83
C GLU A 140 6.12 19.55 -7.27
N ALA A 141 7.43 19.29 -7.18
CA ALA A 141 8.40 20.33 -6.91
C ALA A 141 8.18 21.38 -7.99
N ARG A 142 7.56 22.51 -7.63
CA ARG A 142 7.50 23.68 -8.49
C ARG A 142 8.95 24.08 -8.72
N GLY A 143 9.49 23.70 -9.88
CA GLY A 143 10.73 24.23 -10.43
C GLY A 143 10.60 25.70 -10.74
#